data_AF-A0A3S5I3J6-F1
#
_entry.id   AF-A0A3S5I3J6-F1
#
_cell.length_a   1.000
_cell.length_b   1.000
_cell.length_c   1.000
_cell.angle_alpha   90.00
_cell.angle_beta   90.00
_cell.angle_gamma   90.00
#
_symmetry.space_group_name_H-M   'P 1'
#
loop_
_entity.id
_entity.type
_entity.pdbx_description
1 polymer ?
#
loop_
_entity_poly.entity_id
_entity_poly.type
_entity_poly.pdbx_seq_one_letter_code
_entity_poly.pdbx_strand_id
1 'polypeptide(L)'
;MPIIKWAGGKTKLMPFISHHYPHDHSCRWVEPFIGGGAVFLNMFAQNALLADSNPDLINLYRTIQRQKTNFINQVQNLADKTFVEKDYYEM
;
A
#
# COMPACT_ATOMS: atom_id res chain seq x y z
N MET A 1 4.26 -6.64 4.76
CA MET A 1 4.74 -5.31 5.18
C MET A 1 4.13 -4.25 4.26
N PRO A 2 3.66 -3.09 4.76
CA PRO A 2 3.12 -2.03 3.90
C PRO A 2 4.20 -1.46 2.98
N ILE A 3 3.80 -1.03 1.77
CA ILE A 3 4.73 -0.59 0.71
C ILE A 3 5.29 0.80 1.00
N ILE A 4 4.55 1.63 1.75
CA ILE A 4 4.95 2.99 2.11
C ILE A 4 4.82 3.22 3.61
N LYS A 5 5.66 4.11 4.14
CA LYS A 5 5.45 4.66 5.49
C LYS A 5 4.21 5.55 5.45
N TRP A 6 3.26 5.28 6.32
CA TRP A 6 2.01 6.02 6.40
C TRP A 6 1.66 6.27 7.86
N ALA A 7 1.22 7.49 8.18
CA ALA A 7 0.76 7.81 9.52
C ALA A 7 -0.44 6.92 9.90
N GLY A 8 -0.46 6.41 11.12
CA GLY A 8 -1.53 5.49 11.57
C GLY A 8 -1.43 4.05 11.04
N GLY A 9 -0.24 3.62 10.56
CA GLY A 9 0.01 2.26 10.10
C GLY A 9 -0.38 1.20 11.14
N LYS A 10 -1.32 0.31 10.77
CA LYS A 10 -1.93 -0.68 11.69
C LYS A 10 -1.15 -1.98 11.83
N THR A 11 0.09 -2.04 11.34
CA THR A 11 0.90 -3.28 11.33
C THR A 11 1.05 -3.90 12.73
N LYS A 12 1.23 -3.08 13.78
CA LYS A 12 1.33 -3.57 15.17
C LYS A 12 0.01 -4.12 15.73
N LEU A 13 -1.12 -3.73 15.17
CA LEU A 13 -2.45 -4.19 15.58
C LEU A 13 -2.90 -5.46 14.85
N MET A 14 -2.11 -5.97 13.89
CA MET A 14 -2.50 -7.13 13.10
C MET A 14 -2.87 -8.37 13.92
N PRO A 15 -2.16 -8.75 15.00
CA PRO A 15 -2.57 -9.92 15.80
C PRO A 15 -3.96 -9.79 16.39
N PHE A 16 -4.32 -8.59 16.85
CA PHE A 16 -5.65 -8.29 17.38
C PHE A 16 -6.70 -8.31 16.28
N ILE A 17 -6.44 -7.64 15.16
CA ILE A 17 -7.37 -7.59 14.02
C ILE A 17 -7.62 -9.00 13.47
N SER A 18 -6.58 -9.82 13.29
CA SER A 18 -6.73 -11.19 12.79
C SER A 18 -7.51 -12.08 13.73
N HIS A 19 -7.40 -11.86 15.05
CA HIS A 19 -8.14 -12.65 16.03
C HIS A 19 -9.64 -12.36 16.03
N HIS A 20 -10.02 -11.11 15.76
CA HIS A 20 -11.43 -10.68 15.76
C HIS A 20 -12.07 -10.65 14.38
N TYR A 21 -11.30 -10.84 13.31
CA TYR A 21 -11.83 -10.83 11.96
C TYR A 21 -12.53 -12.16 11.65
N PRO A 22 -13.78 -12.14 11.14
CA PRO A 22 -14.44 -13.36 10.72
C PRO A 22 -13.70 -13.98 9.52
N HIS A 23 -13.14 -15.18 9.69
CA HIS A 23 -12.40 -15.91 8.65
C HIS A 23 -13.29 -16.40 7.49
N ASP A 24 -14.53 -15.93 7.39
CA ASP A 24 -15.38 -16.15 6.23
C ASP A 24 -14.96 -15.21 5.08
N HIS A 25 -14.31 -15.81 4.09
CA HIS A 25 -13.83 -15.11 2.89
C HIS A 25 -14.84 -15.12 1.74
N SER A 26 -16.09 -15.56 1.97
CA SER A 26 -17.15 -15.52 0.96
C SER A 26 -17.60 -14.09 0.62
N CYS A 27 -17.43 -13.16 1.57
CA CYS A 27 -17.77 -11.76 1.41
C CYS A 27 -16.62 -10.96 0.77
N ARG A 28 -16.97 -9.88 0.08
CA ARG A 28 -15.99 -8.90 -0.41
C ARG A 28 -15.38 -8.12 0.75
N TRP A 29 -14.06 -8.02 0.79
CA TRP A 29 -13.34 -7.12 1.71
C TRP A 29 -13.54 -5.66 1.28
N VAL A 30 -13.92 -4.78 2.20
CA VAL A 30 -14.06 -3.34 1.92
C VAL A 30 -13.20 -2.56 2.91
N GLU A 31 -12.21 -1.83 2.40
CA GLU A 31 -11.32 -0.98 3.21
C GLU A 31 -11.37 0.46 2.69
N PRO A 32 -12.24 1.31 3.27
CA PRO A 32 -12.47 2.67 2.79
C PRO A 32 -11.32 3.65 3.11
N PHE A 33 -10.40 3.24 3.97
CA PHE A 33 -9.25 4.02 4.43
C PHE A 33 -7.97 3.16 4.39
N ILE A 34 -7.58 2.75 3.18
CA ILE A 34 -6.47 1.81 2.98
C ILE A 34 -5.15 2.34 3.56
N GLY A 35 -4.90 3.66 3.47
CA GLY A 35 -3.61 4.25 3.85
C GLY A 35 -2.44 3.46 3.27
N GLY A 36 -1.47 3.08 4.11
CA GLY A 36 -0.34 2.23 3.70
C GLY A 36 -0.66 0.76 3.40
N GLY A 37 -1.92 0.33 3.49
CA GLY A 37 -2.36 -1.02 3.13
C GLY A 37 -2.03 -2.10 4.15
N ALA A 38 -1.73 -1.71 5.40
CA ALA A 38 -1.23 -2.63 6.42
C ALA A 38 -2.20 -3.78 6.73
N VAL A 39 -3.51 -3.57 6.68
CA VAL A 39 -4.47 -4.63 7.01
C VAL A 39 -4.70 -5.53 5.80
N PHE A 40 -5.18 -4.97 4.68
CA PHE A 40 -5.38 -5.70 3.43
C PHE A 40 -4.21 -6.59 3.04
N LEU A 41 -2.96 -6.06 3.05
CA LEU A 41 -1.77 -6.81 2.61
C LEU A 41 -1.40 -7.97 3.54
N ASN A 42 -1.91 -8.01 4.78
CA ASN A 42 -1.70 -9.13 5.70
C ASN A 42 -2.88 -10.12 5.72
N MET A 43 -4.07 -9.72 5.24
CA MET A 43 -5.26 -10.59 5.22
C MET A 43 -5.44 -11.37 3.91
N PHE A 44 -4.70 -11.02 2.85
CA PHE A 44 -4.71 -11.72 1.55
C PHE A 44 -6.12 -11.95 0.95
N ALA A 45 -7.04 -11.01 1.17
CA ALA A 45 -8.39 -11.11 0.62
C ALA A 45 -8.36 -11.13 -0.92
N GLN A 46 -8.94 -12.17 -1.54
CA GLN A 46 -8.94 -12.32 -3.00
C GLN A 46 -9.91 -11.35 -3.70
N ASN A 47 -11.01 -10.99 -3.03
CA ASN A 47 -12.01 -10.03 -3.52
C ASN A 47 -12.05 -8.83 -2.58
N ALA A 48 -11.42 -7.72 -2.99
CA ALA A 48 -11.31 -6.52 -2.18
C ALA A 48 -11.68 -5.23 -2.95
N LEU A 49 -12.37 -4.33 -2.27
CA LEU A 49 -12.60 -2.95 -2.66
C LEU A 49 -11.82 -2.05 -1.71
N LEU A 50 -10.78 -1.42 -2.22
CA LEU A 50 -9.90 -0.53 -1.46
C LEU A 50 -10.14 0.91 -1.90
N ALA A 51 -10.27 1.81 -0.93
CA ALA A 51 -10.43 3.23 -1.19
C ALA A 51 -9.61 4.06 -0.19
N ASP A 52 -9.36 5.30 -0.60
CA ASP A 52 -8.81 6.38 0.20
C ASP A 52 -9.28 7.69 -0.43
N SER A 53 -9.30 8.75 0.37
CA SER A 53 -9.54 10.10 -0.11
C SER A 53 -8.37 10.65 -0.94
N ASN A 54 -7.15 10.15 -0.71
CA ASN A 54 -5.96 10.62 -1.42
C ASN A 54 -5.86 9.97 -2.82
N PRO A 55 -6.05 10.73 -3.92
CA PRO A 55 -6.03 10.19 -5.27
C PRO A 55 -4.64 9.69 -5.70
N ASP A 56 -3.56 10.33 -5.23
CA ASP A 56 -2.18 9.92 -5.56
C ASP A 56 -1.83 8.58 -4.93
N LEU A 57 -2.29 8.35 -3.70
CA LEU A 57 -2.16 7.06 -3.03
C LEU A 57 -2.88 5.96 -3.81
N ILE A 58 -4.12 6.22 -4.24
CA ILE A 58 -4.88 5.27 -5.05
C ILE A 58 -4.21 5.04 -6.41
N ASN A 59 -3.64 6.08 -7.01
CA ASN A 59 -2.90 5.94 -8.26
C ASN A 59 -1.62 5.12 -8.10
N LEU A 60 -0.91 5.29 -6.98
CA LEU A 60 0.27 4.48 -6.63
C LEU A 60 -0.09 2.98 -6.59
N TYR A 61 -1.13 2.61 -5.83
CA TYR A 61 -1.57 1.22 -5.76
C TYR A 61 -2.00 0.65 -7.12
N ARG A 62 -2.75 1.42 -7.91
CA ARG A 62 -3.16 1.00 -9.27
C ARG A 62 -1.95 0.84 -10.21
N THR A 63 -0.95 1.70 -10.10
CA THR A 63 0.26 1.62 -10.91
C THR A 63 1.07 0.39 -10.55
N ILE A 64 1.24 0.11 -9.25
CA ILE A 64 1.90 -1.11 -8.78
C ILE A 64 1.16 -2.36 -9.28
N GLN A 65 -0.18 -2.36 -9.20
CA GLN A 65 -1.01 -3.48 -9.66
C GLN A 65 -0.84 -3.74 -11.17
N ARG A 66 -0.83 -2.69 -11.99
CA ARG A 66 -0.87 -2.79 -13.46
C ARG A 66 0.50 -2.87 -14.10
N GLN A 67 1.52 -2.29 -13.48
CA GLN A 67 2.84 -2.04 -14.07
C GLN A 67 3.99 -2.45 -13.13
N LYS A 68 3.79 -3.52 -12.34
CA LYS A 68 4.72 -3.98 -11.30
C LYS A 68 6.20 -3.91 -11.70
N THR A 69 6.57 -4.53 -12.83
CA THR A 69 7.98 -4.58 -13.28
C THR A 69 8.53 -3.19 -13.60
N ASN A 70 7.76 -2.38 -14.32
CA ASN A 70 8.20 -1.02 -14.68
C ASN A 70 8.34 -0.15 -13.43
N PHE A 71 7.36 -0.21 -12.51
CA PHE A 71 7.41 0.49 -11.23
C PHE A 71 8.65 0.10 -10.42
N ILE A 72 8.93 -1.20 -10.26
CA ILE A 72 10.13 -1.68 -9.54
C ILE A 72 11.40 -1.15 -10.20
N ASN A 73 11.51 -1.22 -11.52
CA ASN A 73 12.68 -0.72 -12.24
C ASN A 73 12.89 0.78 -12.04
N GLN A 74 11.82 1.58 -12.09
CA GLN A 74 11.90 3.03 -11.84
C GLN A 74 12.32 3.34 -10.40
N VAL A 75 11.74 2.66 -9.42
CA VAL A 75 12.10 2.83 -8.00
C VAL A 75 13.55 2.41 -7.75
N GLN A 76 14.02 1.32 -8.35
CA GLN A 76 15.40 0.89 -8.24
C GLN A 76 16.37 1.93 -8.84
N ASN A 77 16.05 2.43 -10.05
CA ASN A 77 16.82 3.49 -10.68
C ASN A 77 16.87 4.78 -9.85
N LEU A 78 15.84 5.07 -9.05
CA LEU A 78 15.86 6.19 -8.10
C LEU A 78 16.67 5.85 -6.86
N ALA A 79 16.54 4.65 -6.31
CA ALA A 79 17.26 4.22 -5.11
C ALA A 79 18.78 4.16 -5.31
N ASP A 80 19.23 3.84 -6.53
CA ASP A 80 20.66 3.78 -6.89
C ASP A 80 21.27 5.16 -7.17
N LYS A 81 20.45 6.23 -7.23
CA LYS A 81 20.93 7.60 -7.38
C LYS A 81 21.36 8.17 -6.04
N THR A 82 22.48 8.88 -6.03
CA THR A 82 22.82 9.79 -4.96
C THR A 82 22.04 11.08 -5.16
N PHE A 83 21.18 11.43 -4.21
CA PHE A 83 20.45 12.69 -4.23
C PHE A 83 21.26 13.79 -3.53
N VAL A 84 21.39 14.93 -4.19
CA VAL A 84 21.77 16.20 -3.56
C VAL A 84 20.53 17.05 -3.30
N GLU A 85 20.63 18.05 -2.42
CA GLU A 85 19.49 18.90 -2.05
C GLU A 85 18.77 19.52 -3.27
N LYS A 86 19.54 19.89 -4.30
CA LYS A 86 19.00 20.44 -5.54
C LYS A 86 18.04 19.47 -6.26
N ASP A 87 18.29 18.17 -6.21
CA ASP A 87 17.46 17.17 -6.89
C ASP A 87 16.06 17.07 -6.28
N TYR A 88 15.88 17.47 -5.01
CA TYR A 88 14.58 17.41 -4.34
C TYR A 88 13.57 18.40 -4.93
N TYR A 89 14.04 19.55 -5.41
CA TYR A 89 13.18 20.63 -5.91
C TYR A 89 13.00 20.59 -7.43
N GLU A 90 13.80 19.79 -8.15
CA GLU A 90 13.77 19.71 -9.62
C GLU A 90 13.02 18.48 -10.16
N MET A 91 12.50 17.61 -9.29
CA MET A 91 11.65 16.46 -9.66
C MET A 91 10.20 16.83 -9.93
#